data_AF-A0A9X4EBK4-F1
#
_entry.id   AF-A0A9X4EBK4-F1
#
_cell.length_a   1.000
_cell.length_b   1.000
_cell.length_c   1.000
_cell.angle_alpha   90.00
_cell.angle_beta   90.00
_cell.angle_gamma   90.00
#
_symmetry.space_group_name_H-M   'P 1'
#
loop_
_entity.id
_entity.type
_entity.pdbx_description
1 polymer ?
#
loop_
_entity_poly.entity_id
_entity_poly.type
_entity_poly.pdbx_seq_one_letter_code
_entity_poly.pdbx_strand_id
1 'polypeptide(L)'
;MSSSNGIPTASARRLAARAATGLLLLAGPLALSACGFHTVYGSHTAQDGKPTTEAQLSTVSIDIIPDRVGQMLRNNLIDRFYRDTGRPAKPVYRLSVALRSTKENLGIQKDATATRARLHVMADYQLIDVKTSKTLYRTSSRSIISYDISEAQYSTMVAEQDAYDRALTEVAEEITARLALYFDRGPEKPADKPGEKPVVLPPAQ
;
A
#
# COMPACT_ATOMS: atom_id res chain seq x y z
N MET A 1 -3.53 80.18 36.38
CA MET A 1 -4.06 78.80 36.32
C MET A 1 -3.49 78.14 35.06
N SER A 2 -2.46 77.31 35.21
CA SER A 2 -2.55 75.85 35.38
C SER A 2 -3.12 75.14 34.14
N SER A 3 -2.25 74.56 33.31
CA SER A 3 -2.42 73.16 32.92
C SER A 3 -1.08 72.56 32.49
N SER A 4 -0.84 71.37 33.01
CA SER A 4 0.40 70.60 33.05
C SER A 4 0.49 69.60 31.90
N ASN A 5 1.70 69.51 31.34
CA ASN A 5 2.42 68.39 30.71
C ASN A 5 1.77 67.00 30.58
N GLY A 6 2.13 66.30 29.49
CA GLY A 6 2.09 64.83 29.42
C GLY A 6 2.83 64.27 28.19
N ILE A 7 4.12 63.98 28.33
CA ILE A 7 4.92 63.18 27.36
C ILE A 7 4.45 61.72 27.42
N PRO A 8 4.26 61.00 26.30
CA PRO A 8 3.86 59.60 26.34
C PRO A 8 4.98 58.70 26.90
N THR A 9 4.61 57.90 27.89
CA THR A 9 5.44 56.99 28.67
C THR A 9 5.79 55.71 27.91
N ALA A 10 6.98 55.17 28.20
CA ALA A 10 7.60 53.96 27.63
C ALA A 10 6.84 52.62 27.84
N SER A 11 5.55 52.66 28.19
CA SER A 11 4.70 51.51 28.52
C SER A 11 4.21 50.73 27.29
N ALA A 12 4.02 51.41 26.15
CA ALA A 12 3.41 50.82 24.96
C ALA A 12 4.25 49.69 24.31
N ARG A 13 5.58 49.74 24.44
CA ARG A 13 6.49 48.74 23.85
C ARG A 13 6.44 47.38 24.55
N ARG A 14 6.16 47.33 25.86
CA ARG A 14 6.18 46.08 26.65
C ARG A 14 4.88 45.28 26.54
N LEU A 15 3.75 45.95 26.29
CA LEU A 15 2.46 45.32 26.07
C LEU A 15 2.35 44.69 24.66
N ALA A 16 2.88 45.36 23.63
CA ALA A 16 2.90 44.81 22.27
C ALA A 16 3.74 43.52 22.16
N ALA A 17 4.89 43.47 22.85
CA ALA A 17 5.76 42.29 22.83
C ALA A 17 5.16 41.06 23.55
N ARG A 18 4.37 41.28 24.61
CA ARG A 18 3.67 40.21 25.37
C ARG A 18 2.41 39.71 24.67
N ALA A 19 1.70 40.58 23.96
CA ALA A 19 0.55 40.19 23.13
C ALA A 19 1.00 39.33 21.93
N ALA A 20 2.14 39.66 21.32
CA ALA A 20 2.70 38.90 20.20
C ALA A 20 3.19 37.49 20.62
N THR A 21 3.75 37.34 21.83
CA THR A 21 4.17 36.02 22.34
C THR A 21 3.00 35.14 22.77
N GLY A 22 1.93 35.72 23.33
CA GLY A 22 0.71 34.99 23.67
C GLY A 22 -0.06 34.47 22.44
N LEU A 23 -0.11 35.26 21.37
CA LEU A 23 -0.78 34.86 20.12
C LEU A 23 -0.02 33.74 19.38
N LEU A 24 1.32 33.74 19.45
CA LEU A 24 2.15 32.69 18.84
C LEU A 24 2.06 31.35 19.60
N LEU A 25 1.92 31.38 20.93
CA LEU A 25 1.78 30.18 21.77
C LEU A 25 0.40 29.52 21.67
N LEU A 26 -0.65 30.28 21.31
CA LEU A 26 -2.01 29.76 21.13
C LEU A 26 -2.31 29.31 19.68
N ALA A 27 -1.58 29.84 18.69
CA ALA A 27 -1.73 29.46 17.29
C ALA A 27 -0.88 28.24 16.87
N GLY A 28 0.19 27.93 17.62
CA GLY A 28 1.07 26.78 17.35
C GLY A 28 0.37 25.41 17.34
N PRO A 29 -0.55 25.09 18.26
CA PRO A 29 -1.22 23.79 18.29
C PRO A 29 -2.20 23.55 17.12
N LEU A 30 -2.82 24.60 16.57
CA LEU A 30 -3.77 24.47 15.46
C LEU A 30 -3.10 24.20 14.11
N ALA A 31 -1.80 24.50 13.98
CA ALA A 31 -1.03 24.17 12.78
C ALA A 31 -0.67 22.67 12.71
N LEU A 32 -0.72 21.93 13.84
CA LEU A 32 -0.43 20.49 13.86
C LEU A 32 -1.62 19.64 13.36
N SER A 33 -2.86 20.10 13.53
CA SER A 33 -4.04 19.38 13.00
C SER A 33 -4.24 19.54 11.48
N ALA A 34 -3.35 20.28 10.80
CA ALA A 34 -3.36 20.44 9.35
C ALA A 34 -2.57 19.35 8.59
N CYS A 35 -1.92 18.41 9.29
CA CYS A 35 -1.45 17.17 8.66
C CYS A 35 -2.69 16.31 8.39
N GLY A 36 -3.38 16.55 7.28
CA GLY A 36 -4.65 15.92 6.88
C GLY A 36 -4.57 14.41 6.60
N PHE A 37 -4.06 13.63 7.55
CA PHE A 37 -4.13 12.19 7.53
C PHE A 37 -5.59 11.77 7.64
N HIS A 38 -6.11 11.14 6.59
CA HIS A 38 -7.43 10.52 6.58
C HIS A 38 -7.28 9.01 6.58
N THR A 39 -8.19 8.31 7.27
CA THR A 39 -8.17 6.84 7.29
C THR A 39 -8.80 6.32 6.01
N VAL A 40 -8.03 5.55 5.23
CA VAL A 40 -8.50 4.90 3.99
C VAL A 40 -9.57 3.84 4.27
N TYR A 41 -9.50 3.23 5.46
CA TYR A 41 -10.41 2.17 5.92
C TYR A 41 -11.43 2.64 6.97
N GLY A 42 -11.53 3.96 7.17
CA GLY A 42 -12.46 4.51 8.14
C GLY A 42 -13.87 4.50 7.59
N SER A 43 -14.83 4.12 8.42
CA SER A 43 -16.26 4.41 8.22
C SER A 43 -16.54 5.90 8.37
N HIS A 44 -15.82 6.74 7.63
CA HIS A 44 -16.29 8.07 7.35
C HIS A 44 -17.58 7.87 6.55
N THR A 45 -18.73 8.02 7.22
CA THR A 45 -19.99 8.27 6.53
C THR A 45 -19.67 9.26 5.44
N ALA A 46 -19.75 8.76 4.22
CA ALA A 46 -19.16 9.40 3.07
C ALA A 46 -19.53 10.87 3.08
N GLN A 47 -18.54 11.75 3.30
CA GLN A 47 -18.76 13.19 3.23
C GLN A 47 -19.36 13.59 1.86
N ASP A 48 -19.31 12.68 0.87
CA ASP A 48 -19.87 12.81 -0.47
C ASP A 48 -20.93 11.74 -0.86
N GLY A 49 -21.42 10.89 0.05
CA GLY A 49 -22.35 9.79 -0.30
C GLY A 49 -21.75 8.64 -1.14
N LYS A 50 -20.42 8.58 -1.29
CA LYS A 50 -19.68 7.51 -1.98
C LYS A 50 -19.63 6.21 -1.14
N PRO A 51 -19.67 5.01 -1.75
CA PRO A 51 -19.46 3.76 -1.02
C PRO A 51 -18.08 3.72 -0.34
N THR A 52 -17.97 3.14 0.86
CA THR A 52 -16.68 2.96 1.56
C THR A 52 -15.72 2.11 0.72
N THR A 53 -14.41 2.25 0.95
CA THR A 53 -13.39 1.49 0.21
C THR A 53 -13.56 -0.03 0.39
N GLU A 54 -13.97 -0.48 1.58
CA GLU A 54 -14.28 -1.89 1.86
C GLU A 54 -15.48 -2.35 1.04
N ALA A 55 -16.54 -1.54 0.98
CA ALA A 55 -17.71 -1.85 0.19
C ALA A 55 -17.33 -1.99 -1.29
N GLN A 56 -16.46 -1.13 -1.81
CA GLN A 56 -15.98 -1.21 -3.19
C GLN A 56 -15.09 -2.45 -3.42
N LEU A 57 -14.15 -2.74 -2.52
CA LEU A 57 -13.30 -3.94 -2.57
C LEU A 57 -14.13 -5.22 -2.57
N SER A 58 -15.22 -5.27 -1.81
CA SER A 58 -16.10 -6.44 -1.77
C SER A 58 -16.80 -6.73 -3.10
N THR A 59 -16.93 -5.74 -4.00
CA THR A 59 -17.48 -5.91 -5.35
C THR A 59 -16.49 -6.45 -6.37
N VAL A 60 -15.20 -6.56 -5.99
CA VAL A 60 -14.15 -7.05 -6.88
C VAL A 60 -14.15 -8.58 -6.87
N SER A 61 -14.37 -9.19 -8.03
CA SER A 61 -14.15 -10.63 -8.23
C SER A 61 -12.67 -10.93 -8.43
N ILE A 62 -12.14 -11.93 -7.70
CA ILE A 62 -10.75 -12.37 -7.84
C ILE A 62 -10.70 -13.60 -8.76
N ASP A 63 -9.99 -13.48 -9.87
CA ASP A 63 -9.78 -14.57 -10.83
C ASP A 63 -8.98 -15.71 -10.20
N ILE A 64 -9.04 -16.88 -10.83
CA ILE A 64 -8.22 -18.02 -10.44
C ILE A 64 -6.77 -17.69 -10.76
N ILE A 65 -5.92 -17.75 -9.74
CA ILE A 65 -4.46 -17.65 -9.90
C ILE A 65 -3.92 -19.08 -9.95
N PRO A 66 -3.21 -19.48 -11.03
CA PRO A 66 -2.69 -20.84 -11.18
C PRO A 66 -1.80 -21.28 -10.01
N ASP A 67 -1.67 -22.60 -9.86
CA ASP A 67 -0.80 -23.27 -8.90
C ASP A 67 -1.19 -23.13 -7.42
N ARG A 68 -0.56 -23.95 -6.57
CA ARG A 68 -0.81 -23.94 -5.11
C ARG A 68 -0.52 -22.57 -4.50
N VAL A 69 0.62 -21.99 -4.85
CA VAL A 69 1.07 -20.67 -4.36
C VAL A 69 0.11 -19.56 -4.83
N GLY A 70 -0.40 -19.65 -6.07
CA GLY A 70 -1.41 -18.72 -6.55
C GLY A 70 -2.74 -18.85 -5.81
N GLN A 71 -3.20 -20.07 -5.52
CA GLN A 71 -4.39 -20.26 -4.69
C GLN A 71 -4.22 -19.74 -3.27
N MET A 72 -3.03 -19.88 -2.69
CA MET A 72 -2.72 -19.29 -1.38
C MET A 72 -2.80 -17.76 -1.41
N LEU A 73 -2.25 -17.09 -2.44
CA LEU A 73 -2.42 -15.65 -2.62
C LEU A 73 -3.89 -15.27 -2.80
N ARG A 74 -4.62 -16.04 -3.61
CA ARG A 74 -6.05 -15.81 -3.85
C ARG A 74 -6.86 -15.90 -2.55
N ASN A 75 -6.55 -16.86 -1.68
CA ASN A 75 -7.20 -16.99 -0.37
C ASN A 75 -6.87 -15.78 0.52
N ASN A 76 -5.60 -15.37 0.59
CA ASN A 76 -5.21 -14.16 1.31
C ASN A 76 -5.96 -12.91 0.82
N LEU A 77 -6.20 -12.78 -0.49
CA LEU A 77 -6.99 -11.69 -1.07
C LEU A 77 -8.48 -11.81 -0.73
N ILE A 78 -9.04 -13.04 -0.78
CA ILE A 78 -10.43 -13.33 -0.38
C ILE A 78 -10.67 -12.93 1.07
N ASP A 79 -9.79 -13.36 1.97
CA ASP A 79 -9.90 -13.09 3.40
C ASP A 79 -9.86 -11.59 3.69
N ARG A 80 -9.23 -10.80 2.82
CA ARG A 80 -9.16 -9.33 2.94
C ARG A 80 -10.34 -8.62 2.28
N PHE A 81 -10.81 -9.08 1.12
CA PHE A 81 -11.84 -8.38 0.34
C PHE A 81 -13.25 -8.73 0.81
N TYR A 82 -13.45 -9.92 1.36
CA TYR A 82 -14.78 -10.48 1.63
C TYR A 82 -15.07 -10.70 3.12
N ARG A 83 -14.36 -9.99 4.00
CA ARG A 83 -14.41 -10.14 5.47
C ARG A 83 -15.82 -10.27 6.04
N ASP A 84 -16.74 -9.39 5.61
CA ASP A 84 -18.09 -9.29 6.20
C ASP A 84 -19.22 -9.66 5.24
N THR A 85 -18.98 -9.61 3.92
CA THR A 85 -20.02 -9.72 2.89
C THR A 85 -20.00 -11.04 2.12
N GLY A 86 -18.91 -11.82 2.24
CA GLY A 86 -18.69 -13.00 1.40
C GLY A 86 -18.41 -12.66 -0.07
N ARG A 87 -18.42 -13.66 -0.94
CA ARG A 87 -18.07 -13.50 -2.35
C ARG A 87 -19.16 -12.70 -3.10
N PRO A 88 -18.81 -11.73 -3.96
CA PRO A 88 -19.80 -10.90 -4.64
C PRO A 88 -20.67 -11.71 -5.60
N ALA A 89 -21.99 -11.64 -5.40
CA ALA A 89 -22.97 -12.25 -6.31
C ALA A 89 -23.06 -11.52 -7.67
N LYS A 90 -22.78 -10.21 -7.68
CA LYS A 90 -22.76 -9.36 -8.89
C LYS A 90 -21.49 -8.52 -8.89
N PRO A 91 -20.35 -9.05 -9.37
CA PRO A 91 -19.10 -8.31 -9.36
C PRO A 91 -19.14 -7.14 -10.34
N VAL A 92 -18.68 -5.98 -9.89
CA VAL A 92 -18.52 -4.78 -10.75
C VAL A 92 -17.13 -4.74 -11.38
N TYR A 93 -16.15 -5.21 -10.63
CA TYR A 93 -14.75 -5.28 -11.05
C TYR A 93 -14.23 -6.71 -11.03
N ARG A 94 -13.18 -6.95 -11.81
CA ARG A 94 -12.44 -8.21 -11.88
C ARG A 94 -10.96 -7.94 -11.68
N LEU A 95 -10.36 -8.65 -10.74
CA LEU A 95 -8.94 -8.63 -10.45
C LEU A 95 -8.29 -9.86 -11.09
N SER A 96 -7.46 -9.60 -12.09
CA SER A 96 -6.63 -10.62 -12.74
C SER A 96 -5.20 -10.47 -12.24
N VAL A 97 -4.64 -11.57 -11.72
CA VAL A 97 -3.29 -11.60 -11.12
C VAL A 97 -2.46 -12.68 -11.79
N ALA A 98 -1.24 -12.34 -12.18
CA ALA A 98 -0.20 -13.26 -12.63
C ALA A 98 0.91 -13.29 -11.58
N LEU A 99 1.10 -14.45 -10.95
CA LEU A 99 2.08 -14.66 -9.89
C LEU A 99 3.34 -15.34 -10.44
N ARG A 100 4.50 -14.89 -10.01
CA ARG A 100 5.80 -15.51 -10.28
C ARG A 100 6.60 -15.59 -8.99
N SER A 101 7.25 -16.72 -8.75
CA SER A 101 8.19 -16.87 -7.65
C SER A 101 9.54 -17.42 -8.14
N THR A 102 10.62 -16.92 -7.56
CA THR A 102 11.98 -17.41 -7.82
C THR A 102 12.76 -17.53 -6.52
N LYS A 103 13.66 -18.52 -6.45
CA LYS A 103 14.52 -18.76 -5.29
C LYS A 103 15.96 -18.46 -5.67
N GLU A 104 16.65 -17.74 -4.79
CA GLU A 104 18.05 -17.34 -4.94
C GLU A 104 18.84 -17.85 -3.74
N ASN A 105 19.80 -18.74 -3.95
CA ASN A 105 20.65 -19.26 -2.87
C ASN A 105 21.78 -18.26 -2.56
N LEU A 106 22.02 -18.03 -1.27
CA LEU A 106 22.99 -17.08 -0.73
C LEU A 106 23.93 -17.76 0.27
N GLY A 107 25.16 -17.24 0.37
CA GLY A 107 26.12 -17.73 1.36
C GLY A 107 26.68 -19.10 0.97
N ILE A 108 27.53 -19.10 -0.06
CA ILE A 108 28.27 -20.29 -0.49
C ILE A 108 29.40 -20.53 0.54
N GLN A 109 29.29 -21.60 1.32
CA GLN A 109 30.38 -22.05 2.19
C GLN A 109 31.58 -22.55 1.35
N LYS A 110 32.75 -22.77 1.97
CA LYS A 110 33.97 -23.21 1.23
C LYS A 110 33.79 -24.52 0.47
N ASP A 111 32.78 -25.31 0.83
CA ASP A 111 32.35 -26.58 0.25
C ASP A 111 31.20 -26.43 -0.78
N ALA A 112 30.83 -25.19 -1.11
CA ALA A 112 29.70 -24.82 -1.98
C ALA A 112 28.28 -25.02 -1.41
N THR A 113 28.13 -25.28 -0.10
CA THR A 113 26.81 -25.43 0.54
C THR A 113 26.20 -24.08 0.89
N ALA A 114 25.01 -23.76 0.37
CA ALA A 114 24.27 -22.53 0.69
C ALA A 114 23.65 -22.60 2.09
N THR A 115 23.88 -21.58 2.93
CA THR A 115 23.31 -21.50 4.30
C THR A 115 22.05 -20.64 4.39
N ARG A 116 21.77 -19.85 3.35
CA ARG A 116 20.61 -18.94 3.29
C ARG A 116 20.05 -18.90 1.88
N ALA A 117 18.78 -18.57 1.74
CA ALA A 117 18.18 -18.27 0.45
C ALA A 117 17.23 -17.07 0.55
N ARG A 118 16.97 -16.44 -0.59
CA ARG A 118 15.91 -15.45 -0.78
C ARG A 118 14.84 -16.04 -1.67
N LEU A 119 13.60 -15.95 -1.21
CA LEU A 119 12.42 -16.15 -2.02
C LEU A 119 11.95 -14.79 -2.54
N HIS A 120 11.93 -14.63 -3.86
CA HIS A 120 11.34 -13.48 -4.53
C HIS A 120 9.95 -13.86 -5.02
N VAL A 121 8.93 -13.09 -4.65
CA VAL A 121 7.56 -13.25 -5.12
C VAL A 121 7.14 -11.95 -5.80
N MET A 122 6.65 -12.05 -7.04
CA MET A 122 6.17 -10.92 -7.83
C MET A 122 4.78 -11.22 -8.36
N ALA A 123 3.85 -10.31 -8.14
CA ALA A 123 2.48 -10.37 -8.61
C ALA A 123 2.19 -9.19 -9.53
N ASP A 124 2.02 -9.46 -10.82
CA ASP A 124 1.52 -8.50 -11.79
C ASP A 124 0.00 -8.58 -11.80
N TYR A 125 -0.69 -7.45 -11.63
CA TYR A 125 -2.14 -7.48 -11.54
C TYR A 125 -2.81 -6.30 -12.23
N GLN A 126 -4.06 -6.53 -12.60
CA GLN A 126 -4.90 -5.56 -13.29
C GLN A 126 -6.32 -5.60 -12.75
N LEU A 127 -6.90 -4.42 -12.53
CA LEU A 127 -8.31 -4.23 -12.21
C LEU A 127 -9.06 -3.92 -13.51
N ILE A 128 -10.11 -4.70 -13.79
CA ILE A 128 -10.89 -4.64 -15.01
C ILE A 128 -12.34 -4.34 -14.64
N ASP A 129 -12.97 -3.41 -15.35
CA ASP A 129 -14.42 -3.20 -15.25
C ASP A 129 -15.18 -4.31 -15.99
N VAL A 130 -16.11 -4.99 -15.31
CA VAL A 130 -16.83 -6.14 -15.87
C VAL A 130 -17.79 -5.74 -16.99
N LYS A 131 -18.38 -4.54 -16.94
CA LYS A 131 -19.36 -4.07 -17.94
C LYS A 131 -18.68 -3.66 -19.24
N THR A 132 -17.56 -2.96 -19.14
CA THR A 132 -16.84 -2.38 -20.29
C THR A 132 -15.65 -3.22 -20.75
N SER A 133 -15.22 -4.21 -19.95
CA SER A 133 -13.99 -4.99 -20.17
C SER A 133 -12.72 -4.15 -20.26
N LYS A 134 -12.76 -2.89 -19.81
CA LYS A 134 -11.62 -1.98 -19.84
C LYS A 134 -10.72 -2.22 -18.62
N THR A 135 -9.40 -2.26 -18.84
CA THR A 135 -8.44 -2.22 -17.74
C THR A 135 -8.42 -0.82 -17.13
N LEU A 136 -8.80 -0.74 -15.86
CA LEU A 136 -8.87 0.50 -15.08
C LEU A 136 -7.56 0.81 -14.36
N TYR A 137 -6.87 -0.22 -13.90
CA TYR A 137 -5.63 -0.12 -13.15
C TYR A 137 -4.72 -1.30 -13.49
N ARG A 138 -3.42 -1.07 -13.62
CA ARG A 138 -2.41 -2.12 -13.85
C ARG A 138 -1.14 -1.74 -13.10
N THR A 139 -0.63 -2.65 -12.28
CA THR A 139 0.64 -2.46 -11.57
C THR A 139 1.20 -3.82 -11.13
N SER A 140 2.31 -3.78 -10.40
CA SER A 140 2.99 -4.96 -9.87
C SER A 140 3.32 -4.78 -8.40
N SER A 141 3.19 -5.85 -7.62
CA SER A 141 3.60 -5.94 -6.21
C SER A 141 4.70 -6.98 -6.05
N ARG A 142 5.63 -6.78 -5.11
CA ARG A 142 6.73 -7.72 -4.86
C ARG A 142 7.06 -7.84 -3.39
N SER A 143 7.42 -9.05 -2.97
CA SER A 143 7.99 -9.34 -1.66
C SER A 143 9.26 -10.19 -1.81
N ILE A 144 10.24 -9.96 -0.94
CA ILE A 144 11.49 -10.72 -0.88
C ILE A 144 11.70 -11.17 0.56
N ILE A 145 11.61 -12.48 0.78
CA ILE A 145 11.76 -13.08 2.10
C ILE A 145 13.03 -13.91 2.14
N SER A 146 13.88 -13.68 3.14
CA SER A 146 15.05 -14.53 3.39
C SER A 146 14.68 -15.65 4.36
N TYR A 147 15.23 -16.85 4.13
CA TYR A 147 15.11 -18.01 5.02
C TYR A 147 16.43 -18.79 5.07
N ASP A 148 16.65 -19.51 6.15
CA ASP A 148 17.89 -20.25 6.37
C ASP A 148 17.77 -21.69 5.85
N ILE A 149 18.87 -22.20 5.30
CA ILE A 149 19.00 -23.57 4.82
C ILE A 149 19.74 -24.37 5.88
N SER A 150 19.12 -25.46 6.34
CA SER A 150 19.69 -26.38 7.33
C SER A 150 20.17 -27.67 6.66
N GLU A 151 21.07 -28.39 7.32
CA GLU A 151 21.48 -29.75 6.91
C GLU A 151 20.29 -30.72 6.90
N ALA A 152 19.33 -30.52 7.80
CA ALA A 152 18.08 -31.28 7.81
C ALA A 152 17.15 -30.77 6.70
N GLN A 153 16.92 -31.62 5.68
CA GLN A 153 16.08 -31.27 4.53
C GLN A 153 14.65 -30.86 4.93
N TYR A 154 14.07 -31.50 5.94
CA TYR A 154 12.74 -31.15 6.44
C TYR A 154 12.68 -29.73 7.02
N SER A 155 13.70 -29.32 7.79
CA SER A 155 13.78 -27.97 8.35
C SER A 155 13.84 -26.91 7.26
N THR A 156 14.59 -27.16 6.19
CA THR A 156 14.65 -26.28 5.01
C THR A 156 13.30 -26.19 4.30
N MET A 157 12.58 -27.31 4.14
CA MET A 157 11.24 -27.32 3.53
C MET A 157 10.23 -26.51 4.34
N VAL A 158 10.25 -26.61 5.67
CA VAL A 158 9.36 -25.84 6.55
C VAL A 158 9.71 -24.35 6.50
N ALA A 159 11.00 -24.00 6.52
CA ALA A 159 11.45 -22.61 6.40
C ALA A 159 11.07 -21.99 5.05
N GLU A 160 11.14 -22.77 3.96
CA GLU A 160 10.70 -22.33 2.64
C GLU A 160 9.18 -22.10 2.60
N GLN A 161 8.38 -23.00 3.20
CA GLN A 161 6.93 -22.85 3.27
C GLN A 161 6.53 -21.60 4.07
N ASP A 162 7.16 -21.37 5.23
CA ASP A 162 6.97 -20.14 6.02
C ASP A 162 7.34 -18.88 5.21
N ALA A 163 8.43 -18.93 4.44
CA ALA A 163 8.81 -17.82 3.58
C ALA A 163 7.75 -17.51 2.50
N TYR A 164 7.14 -18.55 1.91
CA TYR A 164 6.00 -18.37 1.00
C TYR A 164 4.80 -17.75 1.72
N ASP A 165 4.42 -18.26 2.88
CA ASP A 165 3.25 -17.75 3.62
C ASP A 165 3.41 -16.25 3.95
N ARG A 166 4.60 -15.85 4.41
CA ARG A 166 4.93 -14.43 4.68
C ARG A 166 4.93 -13.60 3.40
N ALA A 167 5.61 -14.06 2.34
CA ALA A 167 5.70 -13.31 1.08
C ALA A 167 4.33 -13.07 0.46
N LEU A 168 3.45 -14.08 0.47
CA LEU A 168 2.11 -13.97 -0.09
C LEU A 168 1.21 -13.06 0.76
N THR A 169 1.38 -13.08 2.09
CA THR A 169 0.68 -12.17 3.01
C THR A 169 1.07 -10.71 2.71
N GLU A 170 2.36 -10.41 2.58
CA GLU A 170 2.86 -9.06 2.25
C GLU A 170 2.36 -8.59 0.87
N VAL A 171 2.42 -9.46 -0.15
CA VAL A 171 1.90 -9.14 -1.48
C VAL A 171 0.40 -8.88 -1.45
N ALA A 172 -0.38 -9.68 -0.72
CA ALA A 172 -1.82 -9.46 -0.58
C ALA A 172 -2.15 -8.14 0.13
N GLU A 173 -1.38 -7.76 1.16
CA GLU A 173 -1.48 -6.47 1.85
C GLU A 173 -1.24 -5.31 0.90
N GLU A 174 -0.15 -5.37 0.14
CA GLU A 174 0.21 -4.32 -0.79
C GLU A 174 -0.84 -4.15 -1.90
N ILE A 175 -1.33 -5.27 -2.47
CA ILE A 175 -2.42 -5.25 -3.46
C ILE A 175 -3.67 -4.61 -2.88
N THR A 176 -4.08 -5.03 -1.67
CA THR A 176 -5.28 -4.52 -1.00
C THR A 176 -5.16 -3.03 -0.74
N ALA A 177 -4.02 -2.57 -0.21
CA ALA A 177 -3.78 -1.16 0.08
C ALA A 177 -3.77 -0.31 -1.18
N ARG A 178 -3.12 -0.76 -2.26
CA ARG A 178 -3.08 -0.04 -3.55
C ARG A 178 -4.47 0.09 -4.17
N LEU A 179 -5.30 -0.96 -4.09
CA LEU A 179 -6.67 -0.92 -4.60
C LEU A 179 -7.58 -0.07 -3.71
N ALA A 180 -7.43 -0.12 -2.39
CA ALA A 180 -8.14 0.75 -1.47
C ALA A 180 -7.85 2.23 -1.78
N LEU A 181 -6.59 2.57 -2.01
CA LEU A 181 -6.17 3.92 -2.43
C LEU A 181 -6.72 4.33 -3.79
N TYR A 182 -6.80 3.39 -4.75
CA TYR A 182 -7.41 3.64 -6.05
C TYR A 182 -8.90 3.98 -5.93
N PHE A 183 -9.63 3.26 -5.08
CA PHE A 183 -11.06 3.50 -4.83
C PHE A 183 -11.33 4.78 -4.04
N ASP A 184 -10.44 5.12 -3.10
CA ASP A 184 -10.51 6.35 -2.32
C ASP A 184 -10.26 7.61 -3.19
N ARG A 185 -9.22 7.59 -4.02
CA ARG A 185 -8.86 8.73 -4.89
C ARG A 185 -9.71 8.83 -6.16
N GLY A 186 -10.38 7.75 -6.55
CA GLY A 186 -11.08 7.61 -7.82
C GLY A 186 -10.15 7.23 -8.98
N PRO A 187 -10.70 6.91 -10.17
CA PRO A 187 -9.92 6.47 -11.32
C PRO A 187 -8.96 7.57 -11.79
N GLU A 188 -7.72 7.52 -11.32
CA GLU A 188 -6.66 8.36 -11.87
C GLU A 188 -6.47 7.94 -13.33
N LYS A 189 -6.58 8.91 -14.24
CA LYS A 189 -6.24 8.71 -15.65
C LYS A 189 -4.83 8.11 -15.68
N PRO A 190 -4.58 7.01 -16.42
CA PRO A 190 -3.24 6.46 -16.52
C PRO A 190 -2.30 7.59 -16.94
N ALA A 191 -1.29 7.88 -16.13
CA ALA A 191 -0.21 8.76 -16.55
C ALA A 191 0.40 8.13 -17.81
N ASP A 192 0.20 8.80 -18.95
CA ASP A 192 0.90 8.50 -20.18
C ASP A 192 2.40 8.69 -19.88
N LYS A 193 3.10 7.59 -19.60
CA LYS A 193 4.54 7.60 -19.45
C LYS A 193 5.12 7.65 -20.86
N PRO A 194 5.81 8.73 -21.27
CA PRO A 194 6.50 8.74 -22.54
C PRO A 194 7.68 7.76 -22.46
N GLY A 195 7.56 6.60 -23.13
CA GLY A 195 8.73 5.90 -23.69
C GLY A 195 9.46 4.85 -22.85
N GLU A 196 8.77 3.90 -22.20
CA GLU A 196 9.44 2.64 -21.83
C GLU A 196 9.40 1.67 -23.04
N LYS A 197 10.47 1.68 -23.84
CA LYS A 197 10.65 0.71 -24.93
C LYS A 197 10.75 -0.71 -24.33
N PRO A 198 10.24 -1.75 -25.01
CA PRO A 198 10.42 -3.13 -24.56
C PRO A 198 11.91 -3.43 -24.42
N VAL A 199 12.34 -3.94 -23.27
CA VAL A 199 13.68 -4.52 -23.10
C VAL A 199 13.73 -5.77 -23.97
N VAL A 200 14.29 -5.62 -25.18
CA VAL A 200 14.63 -6.74 -26.06
C VAL A 200 15.85 -7.42 -25.47
N LEU A 201 15.66 -8.63 -24.93
CA LEU A 201 16.76 -9.50 -24.51
C LEU A 201 17.62 -9.81 -25.76
N PRO A 202 18.94 -9.60 -25.72
CA PRO A 202 19.79 -9.96 -26.85
C PRO A 202 19.72 -11.48 -27.11
N PRO A 203 19.79 -11.92 -28.38
CA PRO A 203 19.82 -13.34 -28.69
C PRO A 203 21.07 -13.98 -28.05
N ALA A 204 20.86 -15.15 -27.43
CA ALA A 204 21.94 -15.99 -26.95
C ALA A 204 22.91 -16.30 -28.11
N GLN A 205 24.19 -16.03 -27.89
CA GLN A 205 25.27 -16.59 -28.72
C GLN A 205 25.68 -17.94 -28.16
#